data_AF-A0A1E5JSA1-F1
#
_entry.id   AF-A0A1E5JSA1-F1
#
_cell.length_a   1.000
_cell.length_b   1.000
_cell.length_c   1.000
_cell.angle_alpha   90.00
_cell.angle_beta   90.00
_cell.angle_gamma   90.00
#
_symmetry.space_group_name_H-M   'P 1'
#
loop_
_entity.id
_entity.type
_entity.pdbx_description
1 polymer ?
#
loop_
_entity_poly.entity_id
_entity_poly.type
_entity_poly.pdbx_seq_one_letter_code
_entity_poly.pdbx_strand_id
1 'polypeptide(L)'
;MRSKRLLELMWKDKYDEFTVLLQQCTPEDLKQEVANSVDNILFKALYFHDARYFKALLDSKACDQSVLEWATTPGKRTILHDAIEEIKVKVTPKVEWILNHPRFKIEYLEKETSLGDTPIKLVITSPHPEALKQIINHPQCTAPILHSLLTHAVVHNSIPALKEIIEHPKRPEDTFRFILQQAIAHNKPDVLKTIMEHRDCPKDVFRFTETHTALHDAVKKPSPGVIKFIVQSKKIDTDFLRIKDDKGKTALDVAIEAGNVAVLKTLLESPHCTVDLIKAERLRGKANKTHDKEIIDLVKKHEGRDSYKKIYQSVKSGEDVRLLQAADLLRDYSTPWRYARFHWNRHHTEDVNQIIKEIDNGTISDIDGLVDRLNKLQDKLPNQTGSLSRRIEFIKKEFAHSEIEKGNDLTL
;
A
#
# COMPACT_ATOMS: atom_id res chain seq x y z
N MET A 1 37.46 -39.31 12.60
CA MET A 1 36.11 -38.70 12.53
C MET A 1 35.57 -38.88 11.12
N ARG A 2 34.36 -39.42 10.94
CA ARG A 2 33.85 -39.72 9.58
C ARG A 2 33.60 -38.44 8.78
N SER A 3 33.09 -37.41 9.43
CA SER A 3 32.96 -36.01 8.97
C SER A 3 34.16 -35.51 8.15
N LYS A 4 35.37 -35.52 8.73
CA LYS A 4 36.61 -35.10 8.05
C LYS A 4 36.94 -35.97 6.83
N ARG A 5 36.67 -37.28 6.89
CA ARG A 5 36.93 -38.19 5.76
C ARG A 5 35.90 -38.04 4.63
N LEU A 6 34.64 -37.73 4.93
CA LEU A 6 33.65 -37.32 3.93
C LEU A 6 34.12 -36.06 3.19
N LEU A 7 34.65 -35.06 3.92
CA LEU A 7 35.18 -33.84 3.30
C LEU A 7 36.41 -34.11 2.42
N GLU A 8 37.34 -34.97 2.86
CA GLU A 8 38.47 -35.43 2.03
C GLU A 8 38.03 -36.12 0.73
N LEU A 9 36.93 -36.87 0.77
CA LEU A 9 36.42 -37.59 -0.41
C LEU A 9 35.70 -36.63 -1.38
N MET A 10 34.95 -35.64 -0.87
CA MET A 10 34.42 -34.54 -1.68
C MET A 10 35.54 -33.77 -2.40
N TRP A 11 36.58 -33.34 -1.67
CA TRP A 11 37.70 -32.59 -2.24
C TRP A 11 38.56 -33.39 -3.24
N LYS A 12 38.39 -34.72 -3.30
CA LYS A 12 39.06 -35.62 -4.26
C LYS A 12 38.09 -36.11 -5.36
N ASP A 13 36.89 -35.56 -5.42
CA ASP A 13 35.75 -35.96 -6.26
C ASP A 13 35.46 -37.48 -6.28
N LYS A 14 35.58 -38.12 -5.12
CA LYS A 14 35.38 -39.57 -4.93
C LYS A 14 33.96 -39.88 -4.47
N TYR A 15 32.98 -39.65 -5.36
CA TYR A 15 31.56 -39.79 -5.05
C TYR A 15 31.15 -41.19 -4.55
N ASP A 16 31.64 -42.25 -5.19
CA ASP A 16 31.25 -43.62 -4.82
C ASP A 16 31.77 -44.01 -3.42
N GLU A 17 33.06 -43.78 -3.14
CA GLU A 17 33.65 -43.94 -1.80
C GLU A 17 32.95 -43.06 -0.74
N PHE A 18 32.52 -41.85 -1.12
CA PHE A 18 31.77 -40.96 -0.24
C PHE A 18 30.41 -41.56 0.14
N THR A 19 29.63 -42.08 -0.82
CA THR A 19 28.32 -42.70 -0.52
C THR A 19 28.46 -43.97 0.33
N VAL A 20 29.49 -44.80 0.09
CA VAL A 20 29.78 -46.01 0.89
C VAL A 20 30.17 -45.66 2.33
N LEU A 21 30.89 -44.57 2.57
CA LEU A 21 31.20 -44.08 3.92
C LEU A 21 29.96 -43.45 4.58
N LEU A 22 29.15 -42.72 3.82
CA LEU A 22 27.96 -42.03 4.32
C LEU A 22 26.89 -43.00 4.85
N GLN A 23 26.76 -44.19 4.25
CA GLN A 23 25.89 -45.26 4.76
C GLN A 23 26.26 -45.73 6.19
N GLN A 24 27.47 -45.43 6.67
CA GLN A 24 28.00 -45.84 7.98
C GLN A 24 27.99 -44.70 9.01
N CYS A 25 27.51 -43.51 8.66
CA CYS A 25 27.53 -42.32 9.52
C CYS A 25 26.26 -42.24 10.40
N THR A 26 26.38 -41.60 11.57
CA THR A 26 25.24 -41.21 12.40
C THR A 26 24.95 -39.70 12.24
N PRO A 27 23.82 -39.17 12.76
CA PRO A 27 23.61 -37.72 12.83
C PRO A 27 24.76 -36.98 13.52
N GLU A 28 25.41 -37.58 14.52
CA GLU A 28 26.56 -37.03 15.25
C GLU A 28 27.81 -36.96 14.37
N ASP A 29 27.98 -37.87 13.41
CA ASP A 29 29.00 -37.72 12.37
C ASP A 29 28.69 -36.56 11.42
N LEU A 30 27.41 -36.28 11.13
CA LEU A 30 27.05 -35.15 10.26
C LEU A 30 27.04 -33.80 11.00
N LYS A 31 26.81 -33.77 12.32
CA LYS A 31 26.85 -32.58 13.19
C LYS A 31 28.27 -32.15 13.61
N GLN A 32 29.29 -32.99 13.38
CA GLN A 32 30.68 -32.64 13.70
C GLN A 32 31.21 -31.52 12.79
N GLU A 33 31.84 -30.51 13.41
CA GLU A 33 32.61 -29.48 12.73
C GLU A 33 33.77 -30.09 11.91
N VAL A 34 34.02 -29.54 10.72
CA VAL A 34 35.06 -30.02 9.80
C VAL A 34 36.12 -28.97 9.50
N ALA A 35 37.36 -29.46 9.30
CA ALA A 35 38.52 -28.70 8.81
C ALA A 35 38.76 -27.32 9.49
N ASN A 36 38.80 -27.29 10.84
CA ASN A 36 39.09 -26.09 11.65
C ASN A 36 38.13 -24.91 11.40
N SER A 37 36.94 -25.19 10.88
CA SER A 37 35.86 -24.22 10.71
C SER A 37 34.63 -24.67 11.47
N VAL A 38 33.84 -23.71 11.97
CA VAL A 38 32.58 -23.91 12.70
C VAL A 38 31.43 -24.39 11.80
N ASP A 39 31.74 -25.00 10.66
CA ASP A 39 30.79 -25.56 9.69
C ASP A 39 30.83 -27.09 9.76
N ASN A 40 29.66 -27.73 9.60
CA ASN A 40 29.57 -29.17 9.46
C ASN A 40 29.69 -29.62 7.98
N ILE A 41 29.67 -30.94 7.76
CA ILE A 41 29.82 -31.51 6.41
C ILE A 41 28.69 -31.12 5.43
N LEU A 42 27.46 -30.92 5.92
CA LEU A 42 26.32 -30.48 5.11
C LEU A 42 26.48 -29.03 4.63
N PHE A 43 26.99 -28.14 5.49
CA PHE A 43 27.34 -26.75 5.10
C PHE A 43 28.49 -26.73 4.09
N LYS A 44 29.52 -27.56 4.25
CA LYS A 44 30.60 -27.67 3.23
C LYS A 44 30.10 -28.22 1.90
N ALA A 45 29.15 -29.16 1.92
CA ALA A 45 28.56 -29.70 0.71
C ALA A 45 27.59 -28.73 0.03
N LEU A 46 26.90 -27.88 0.81
CA LEU A 46 26.08 -26.80 0.28
C LEU A 46 26.91 -25.90 -0.64
N TYR A 47 28.04 -25.37 -0.15
CA TYR A 47 28.91 -24.52 -0.97
C TYR A 47 29.84 -25.29 -1.94
N PHE A 48 29.65 -26.61 -2.11
CA PHE A 48 30.44 -27.41 -3.04
C PHE A 48 29.90 -27.30 -4.48
N HIS A 49 30.80 -27.42 -5.45
CA HIS A 49 30.49 -27.20 -6.87
C HIS A 49 29.59 -28.29 -7.46
N ASP A 50 29.77 -29.55 -7.02
CA ASP A 50 28.90 -30.66 -7.33
C ASP A 50 27.82 -30.85 -6.25
N ALA A 51 26.58 -30.56 -6.64
CA ALA A 51 25.41 -30.66 -5.76
C ALA A 51 25.02 -32.11 -5.41
N ARG A 52 25.56 -33.14 -6.09
CA ARG A 52 25.27 -34.56 -5.77
C ARG A 52 25.69 -34.91 -4.35
N TYR A 53 26.82 -34.39 -3.86
CA TYR A 53 27.29 -34.64 -2.49
C TYR A 53 26.32 -34.09 -1.44
N PHE A 54 25.79 -32.88 -1.66
CA PHE A 54 24.77 -32.27 -0.79
C PHE A 54 23.46 -33.06 -0.82
N LYS A 55 23.01 -33.49 -2.01
CA LYS A 55 21.81 -34.32 -2.16
C LYS A 55 21.95 -35.67 -1.47
N ALA A 56 23.09 -36.35 -1.64
CA ALA A 56 23.39 -37.61 -0.98
C ALA A 56 23.41 -37.48 0.56
N LEU A 57 23.94 -36.37 1.08
CA LEU A 57 23.89 -36.06 2.52
C LEU A 57 22.45 -35.89 3.02
N LEU A 58 21.63 -35.08 2.34
CA LEU A 58 20.21 -34.90 2.70
C LEU A 58 19.42 -36.22 2.64
N ASP A 59 19.62 -37.04 1.62
CA ASP A 59 18.88 -38.30 1.44
C ASP A 59 19.40 -39.43 2.35
N SER A 60 20.47 -39.20 3.11
CA SER A 60 21.02 -40.19 4.04
C SER A 60 20.18 -40.34 5.30
N LYS A 61 20.10 -41.56 5.84
CA LYS A 61 19.41 -41.83 7.12
C LYS A 61 19.97 -40.99 8.29
N ALA A 62 21.24 -40.58 8.18
CA ALA A 62 21.97 -39.75 9.12
C ALA A 62 21.54 -38.27 9.09
N CYS A 63 20.90 -37.77 8.03
CA CYS A 63 20.30 -36.43 8.03
C CYS A 63 18.99 -36.47 8.83
N ASP A 64 19.08 -36.16 10.13
CA ASP A 64 17.91 -36.03 10.99
C ASP A 64 17.48 -34.56 11.19
N GLN A 65 16.43 -34.36 11.98
CA GLN A 65 15.93 -33.03 12.33
C GLN A 65 17.04 -32.14 12.94
N SER A 66 17.90 -32.71 13.78
CA SER A 66 19.00 -31.99 14.45
C SER A 66 20.17 -31.66 13.52
N VAL A 67 20.30 -32.34 12.37
CA VAL A 67 21.25 -31.98 11.30
C VAL A 67 20.73 -30.81 10.46
N LEU A 68 19.42 -30.73 10.20
CA LEU A 68 18.79 -29.60 9.50
C LEU A 68 18.67 -28.35 10.37
N GLU A 69 18.36 -28.53 11.66
CA GLU A 69 18.34 -27.47 12.68
C GLU A 69 19.74 -27.02 13.09
N TRP A 70 20.79 -27.74 12.69
CA TRP A 70 22.14 -27.51 13.19
C TRP A 70 22.61 -26.08 12.88
N ALA A 71 22.94 -25.36 13.94
CA ALA A 71 23.40 -23.98 13.88
C ALA A 71 24.90 -23.91 14.11
N THR A 72 25.59 -23.14 13.26
CA THR A 72 27.01 -22.81 13.41
C THR A 72 27.22 -21.97 14.67
N THR A 73 27.80 -22.54 15.73
CA THR A 73 28.08 -21.86 17.02
C THR A 73 26.84 -21.21 17.69
N PRO A 74 26.97 -20.43 18.80
CA PRO A 74 25.85 -19.68 19.41
C PRO A 74 25.26 -18.55 18.52
N GLY A 75 24.70 -18.92 17.36
CA GLY A 75 24.19 -17.99 16.35
C GLY A 75 22.93 -18.43 15.59
N LYS A 76 22.32 -19.57 15.94
CA LYS A 76 21.01 -20.07 15.45
C LYS A 76 20.82 -20.26 13.91
N ARG A 77 21.84 -20.02 13.08
CA ARG A 77 21.72 -20.03 11.61
C ARG A 77 21.64 -21.45 11.04
N THR A 78 20.46 -21.82 10.52
CA THR A 78 20.18 -23.15 9.94
C THR A 78 20.58 -23.25 8.47
N ILE A 79 20.76 -24.47 7.95
CA ILE A 79 21.15 -24.74 6.55
C ILE A 79 20.24 -24.08 5.50
N LEU A 80 18.98 -23.78 5.84
CA LEU A 80 18.04 -23.11 4.94
C LEU A 80 18.39 -21.62 4.72
N HIS A 81 19.00 -20.94 5.70
CA HIS A 81 19.48 -19.56 5.53
C HIS A 81 20.54 -19.50 4.43
N ASP A 82 21.55 -20.35 4.57
CA ASP A 82 22.68 -20.46 3.65
C ASP A 82 22.26 -20.93 2.26
N ALA A 83 21.30 -21.84 2.15
CA ALA A 83 20.78 -22.27 0.84
C ALA A 83 20.03 -21.13 0.11
N ILE A 84 19.32 -20.27 0.83
CA ILE A 84 18.66 -19.08 0.26
C ILE A 84 19.69 -18.00 -0.09
N GLU A 85 20.78 -17.86 0.68
CA GLU A 85 21.87 -16.94 0.34
C GLU A 85 22.75 -17.43 -0.82
N GLU A 86 23.02 -18.74 -0.95
CA GLU A 86 23.68 -19.30 -2.14
C GLU A 86 22.86 -19.01 -3.41
N ILE A 87 21.53 -19.11 -3.33
CA ILE A 87 20.63 -18.77 -4.44
C ILE A 87 20.78 -17.31 -4.90
N LYS A 88 21.22 -16.37 -4.05
CA LYS A 88 21.53 -14.98 -4.45
C LYS A 88 22.74 -14.87 -5.39
N VAL A 89 23.56 -15.92 -5.47
CA VAL A 89 24.76 -16.02 -6.34
C VAL A 89 24.54 -16.99 -7.49
N LYS A 90 23.84 -18.11 -7.25
CA LYS A 90 23.57 -19.17 -8.22
C LYS A 90 22.26 -19.89 -7.89
N VAL A 91 21.27 -19.81 -8.80
CA VAL A 91 20.02 -20.59 -8.67
C VAL A 91 20.36 -22.10 -8.64
N THR A 92 19.92 -22.79 -7.59
CA THR A 92 20.13 -24.23 -7.40
C THR A 92 18.86 -24.88 -6.81
N PRO A 93 18.66 -26.20 -7.00
CA PRO A 93 17.55 -26.93 -6.39
C PRO A 93 17.74 -27.21 -4.88
N LYS A 94 18.74 -26.61 -4.22
CA LYS A 94 19.12 -26.95 -2.84
C LYS A 94 18.04 -26.53 -1.84
N VAL A 95 17.40 -25.37 -2.02
CA VAL A 95 16.26 -24.94 -1.20
C VAL A 95 15.07 -25.87 -1.38
N GLU A 96 14.75 -26.27 -2.62
CA GLU A 96 13.71 -27.27 -2.91
C GLU A 96 13.96 -28.61 -2.20
N TRP A 97 15.21 -29.11 -2.23
CA TRP A 97 15.59 -30.35 -1.57
C TRP A 97 15.52 -30.26 -0.03
N ILE A 98 15.81 -29.10 0.57
CA ILE A 98 15.65 -28.87 2.01
C ILE A 98 14.16 -28.82 2.39
N LEU A 99 13.35 -28.05 1.65
CA LEU A 99 11.91 -27.89 1.92
C LEU A 99 11.16 -29.22 1.78
N ASN A 100 11.47 -30.00 0.73
CA ASN A 100 10.84 -31.29 0.46
C ASN A 100 11.43 -32.46 1.28
N HIS A 101 12.36 -32.22 2.22
CA HIS A 101 12.94 -33.29 3.03
C HIS A 101 11.91 -33.83 4.05
N PRO A 102 11.75 -35.17 4.23
CA PRO A 102 10.71 -35.74 5.10
C PRO A 102 10.76 -35.35 6.59
N ARG A 103 11.90 -34.80 7.06
CA ARG A 103 12.10 -34.28 8.43
C ARG A 103 12.14 -32.75 8.50
N PHE A 104 11.80 -32.05 7.41
CA PHE A 104 11.68 -30.59 7.40
C PHE A 104 10.50 -30.13 8.25
N LYS A 105 10.68 -29.04 9.01
CA LYS A 105 9.61 -28.35 9.72
C LYS A 105 9.45 -26.94 9.18
N ILE A 106 8.21 -26.55 8.91
CA ILE A 106 7.91 -25.22 8.38
C ILE A 106 8.34 -24.08 9.31
N GLU A 107 8.41 -24.33 10.62
CA GLU A 107 8.99 -23.43 11.64
C GLU A 107 10.42 -22.93 11.30
N TYR A 108 11.17 -23.65 10.46
CA TYR A 108 12.53 -23.24 10.07
C TYR A 108 12.52 -21.92 9.30
N LEU A 109 11.39 -21.57 8.66
CA LEU A 109 11.18 -20.29 7.99
C LEU A 109 11.19 -19.08 8.94
N GLU A 110 11.00 -19.31 10.23
CA GLU A 110 10.88 -18.28 11.28
C GLU A 110 11.99 -18.36 12.34
N LYS A 111 12.96 -19.28 12.20
CA LYS A 111 14.13 -19.31 13.10
C LYS A 111 15.03 -18.11 12.77
N GLU A 112 15.27 -17.27 13.76
CA GLU A 112 16.16 -16.11 13.66
C GLU A 112 17.63 -16.50 13.84
N THR A 113 18.55 -15.92 13.07
CA THR A 113 20.00 -15.88 13.36
C THR A 113 20.32 -14.99 14.57
N SER A 114 21.59 -14.95 14.99
CA SER A 114 22.12 -13.94 15.92
C SER A 114 21.94 -12.48 15.48
N LEU A 115 21.64 -12.22 14.20
CA LEU A 115 21.38 -10.89 13.65
C LEU A 115 19.89 -10.57 13.48
N GLY A 116 18.98 -11.47 13.87
CA GLY A 116 17.55 -11.31 13.61
C GLY A 116 17.21 -11.42 12.11
N ASP A 117 17.93 -12.27 11.38
CA ASP A 117 17.55 -12.70 10.03
C ASP A 117 16.81 -14.03 10.08
N THR A 118 15.73 -14.15 9.30
CA THR A 118 14.98 -15.39 9.10
C THR A 118 15.03 -15.80 7.63
N PRO A 119 14.80 -17.08 7.27
CA PRO A 119 14.69 -17.48 5.86
C PRO A 119 13.61 -16.71 5.09
N ILE A 120 12.50 -16.32 5.76
CA ILE A 120 11.48 -15.42 5.21
C ILE A 120 12.08 -14.05 4.83
N LYS A 121 12.82 -13.40 5.74
CA LYS A 121 13.48 -12.12 5.46
C LYS A 121 14.52 -12.25 4.34
N LEU A 122 15.28 -13.34 4.33
CA LEU A 122 16.31 -13.61 3.33
C LEU A 122 15.74 -13.88 1.93
N VAL A 123 14.58 -14.55 1.82
CA VAL A 123 13.97 -14.84 0.52
C VAL A 123 13.25 -13.62 -0.07
N ILE A 124 12.61 -12.80 0.76
CA ILE A 124 11.98 -11.53 0.34
C ILE A 124 13.02 -10.52 -0.17
N THR A 125 14.26 -10.62 0.31
CA THR A 125 15.42 -9.81 -0.10
C THR A 125 16.34 -10.51 -1.11
N SER A 126 15.93 -11.66 -1.64
CA SER A 126 16.62 -12.35 -2.74
C SER A 126 16.33 -11.66 -4.08
N PRO A 127 17.30 -11.54 -5.00
CA PRO A 127 17.03 -11.16 -6.39
C PRO A 127 16.34 -12.27 -7.19
N HIS A 128 16.37 -13.52 -6.70
CA HIS A 128 15.81 -14.70 -7.35
C HIS A 128 14.51 -15.15 -6.65
N PRO A 129 13.33 -15.05 -7.31
CA PRO A 129 12.04 -15.42 -6.73
C PRO A 129 11.80 -16.93 -6.65
N GLU A 130 12.68 -17.77 -7.18
CA GLU A 130 12.51 -19.24 -7.24
C GLU A 130 12.35 -19.85 -5.84
N ALA A 131 13.15 -19.40 -4.86
CA ALA A 131 13.02 -19.84 -3.47
C ALA A 131 11.71 -19.35 -2.82
N LEU A 132 11.22 -18.15 -3.18
CA LEU A 132 9.91 -17.66 -2.71
C LEU A 132 8.78 -18.53 -3.27
N LYS A 133 8.84 -18.85 -4.57
CA LYS A 133 7.91 -19.75 -5.27
C LYS A 133 7.89 -21.15 -4.65
N GLN A 134 9.04 -21.70 -4.29
CA GLN A 134 9.13 -22.98 -3.58
C GLN A 134 8.44 -22.91 -2.20
N ILE A 135 8.65 -21.84 -1.44
CA ILE A 135 8.05 -21.64 -0.11
C ILE A 135 6.52 -21.46 -0.18
N ILE A 136 5.98 -20.61 -1.07
CA ILE A 136 4.52 -20.37 -1.14
C ILE A 136 3.74 -21.58 -1.70
N ASN A 137 4.36 -22.38 -2.56
CA ASN A 137 3.73 -23.60 -3.09
C ASN A 137 3.82 -24.80 -2.13
N HIS A 138 4.77 -24.79 -1.18
CA HIS A 138 4.98 -25.88 -0.22
C HIS A 138 3.67 -26.34 0.46
N PRO A 139 3.42 -27.65 0.65
CA PRO A 139 2.16 -28.15 1.21
C PRO A 139 1.84 -27.60 2.60
N GLN A 140 2.85 -27.40 3.46
CA GLN A 140 2.69 -26.87 4.81
C GLN A 140 2.65 -25.32 4.88
N CYS A 141 2.62 -24.61 3.74
CA CYS A 141 2.55 -23.14 3.75
C CYS A 141 1.14 -22.68 4.13
N THR A 142 1.02 -22.01 5.27
CA THR A 142 -0.24 -21.58 5.90
C THR A 142 -0.41 -20.06 5.89
N ALA A 143 -1.62 -19.59 6.21
CA ALA A 143 -1.92 -18.15 6.26
C ALA A 143 -0.96 -17.31 7.14
N PRO A 144 -0.55 -17.75 8.36
CA PRO A 144 0.48 -17.05 9.14
C PRO A 144 1.82 -16.87 8.41
N ILE A 145 2.28 -17.88 7.68
CA ILE A 145 3.54 -17.81 6.92
C ILE A 145 3.41 -16.85 5.74
N LEU A 146 2.25 -16.85 5.06
CA LEU A 146 1.94 -15.88 4.00
C LEU A 146 1.83 -14.45 4.56
N HIS A 147 1.23 -14.25 5.74
CA HIS A 147 1.22 -12.96 6.46
C HIS A 147 2.64 -12.52 6.86
N SER A 148 3.50 -13.43 7.30
CA SER A 148 4.91 -13.17 7.64
C SER A 148 5.73 -12.74 6.41
N LEU A 149 5.59 -13.48 5.30
CA LEU A 149 6.14 -13.13 3.98
C LEU A 149 5.63 -11.77 3.47
N LEU A 150 4.33 -11.49 3.59
CA LEU A 150 3.74 -10.20 3.23
C LEU A 150 4.27 -9.06 4.10
N THR A 151 4.41 -9.27 5.41
CA THR A 151 4.98 -8.28 6.34
C THR A 151 6.39 -7.90 5.91
N HIS A 152 7.25 -8.88 5.68
CA HIS A 152 8.60 -8.60 5.17
C HIS A 152 8.58 -7.95 3.78
N ALA A 153 7.71 -8.37 2.86
CA ALA A 153 7.59 -7.75 1.53
C ALA A 153 7.26 -6.25 1.64
N VAL A 154 6.36 -5.87 2.55
CA VAL A 154 6.00 -4.48 2.81
C VAL A 154 7.13 -3.72 3.52
N VAL A 155 7.69 -4.28 4.59
CA VAL A 155 8.79 -3.68 5.37
C VAL A 155 10.01 -3.38 4.50
N HIS A 156 10.39 -4.31 3.61
CA HIS A 156 11.53 -4.17 2.70
C HIS A 156 11.17 -3.52 1.35
N ASN A 157 9.92 -3.11 1.13
CA ASN A 157 9.42 -2.54 -0.15
C ASN A 157 9.65 -3.47 -1.37
N SER A 158 9.65 -4.80 -1.16
CA SER A 158 9.91 -5.81 -2.18
C SER A 158 8.67 -6.05 -3.05
N ILE A 159 8.42 -5.09 -3.95
CA ILE A 159 7.30 -5.13 -4.90
C ILE A 159 7.23 -6.41 -5.75
N PRO A 160 8.34 -7.03 -6.20
CA PRO A 160 8.28 -8.32 -6.90
C PRO A 160 7.73 -9.44 -6.02
N ALA A 161 8.26 -9.61 -4.80
CA ALA A 161 7.79 -10.62 -3.86
C ALA A 161 6.34 -10.39 -3.43
N LEU A 162 5.96 -9.12 -3.20
CA LEU A 162 4.59 -8.72 -2.90
C LEU A 162 3.61 -9.18 -4.01
N LYS A 163 3.96 -8.98 -5.28
CA LYS A 163 3.12 -9.42 -6.41
C LYS A 163 3.01 -10.94 -6.51
N GLU A 164 4.12 -11.66 -6.35
CA GLU A 164 4.16 -13.13 -6.37
C GLU A 164 3.22 -13.74 -5.30
N ILE A 165 3.19 -13.14 -4.09
CA ILE A 165 2.32 -13.61 -3.01
C ILE A 165 0.84 -13.22 -3.24
N ILE A 166 0.56 -12.02 -3.78
CA ILE A 166 -0.83 -11.57 -4.05
C ILE A 166 -1.46 -12.36 -5.20
N GLU A 167 -0.70 -12.78 -6.21
CA GLU A 167 -1.21 -13.61 -7.32
C GLU A 167 -1.34 -15.10 -6.95
N HIS A 168 -0.91 -15.51 -5.75
CA HIS A 168 -0.94 -16.91 -5.33
C HIS A 168 -2.35 -17.38 -4.96
N PRO A 169 -2.81 -18.56 -5.45
CA PRO A 169 -4.18 -19.04 -5.21
C PRO A 169 -4.47 -19.44 -3.75
N LYS A 170 -3.45 -19.65 -2.89
CA LYS A 170 -3.64 -19.91 -1.45
C LYS A 170 -3.62 -18.63 -0.59
N ARG A 171 -3.57 -17.42 -1.19
CA ARG A 171 -3.49 -16.16 -0.43
C ARG A 171 -4.66 -16.03 0.57
N PRO A 172 -4.42 -15.53 1.81
CA PRO A 172 -5.49 -15.22 2.75
C PRO A 172 -6.55 -14.26 2.18
N GLU A 173 -7.81 -14.40 2.57
CA GLU A 173 -8.89 -13.49 2.14
C GLU A 173 -8.62 -12.03 2.54
N ASP A 174 -8.05 -11.82 3.72
CA ASP A 174 -7.73 -10.51 4.27
C ASP A 174 -6.49 -9.83 3.64
N THR A 175 -5.81 -10.51 2.70
CA THR A 175 -4.51 -10.10 2.11
C THR A 175 -4.42 -8.60 1.80
N PHE A 176 -5.40 -8.01 1.10
CA PHE A 176 -5.37 -6.58 0.75
C PHE A 176 -5.51 -5.64 1.95
N ARG A 177 -6.29 -6.04 2.97
CA ARG A 177 -6.44 -5.29 4.23
C ARG A 177 -5.19 -5.41 5.09
N PHE A 178 -4.63 -6.61 5.21
CA PHE A 178 -3.37 -6.88 5.91
C PHE A 178 -2.22 -6.04 5.31
N ILE A 179 -2.02 -6.09 3.98
CA ILE A 179 -0.97 -5.31 3.31
C ILE A 179 -1.19 -3.81 3.52
N LEU A 180 -2.43 -3.31 3.43
CA LEU A 180 -2.75 -1.90 3.69
C LEU A 180 -2.40 -1.51 5.13
N GLN A 181 -2.74 -2.32 6.13
CA GLN A 181 -2.38 -2.08 7.54
C GLN A 181 -0.86 -2.05 7.74
N GLN A 182 -0.11 -3.01 7.19
CA GLN A 182 1.36 -3.00 7.24
C GLN A 182 1.95 -1.77 6.51
N ALA A 183 1.37 -1.38 5.37
CA ALA A 183 1.85 -0.25 4.58
C ALA A 183 1.56 1.09 5.26
N ILE A 184 0.47 1.21 6.03
CA ILE A 184 0.24 2.33 6.96
C ILE A 184 1.30 2.29 8.07
N ALA A 185 1.42 1.15 8.77
CA ALA A 185 2.32 1.00 9.92
C ALA A 185 3.81 1.28 9.60
N HIS A 186 4.23 1.09 8.34
CA HIS A 186 5.60 1.32 7.87
C HIS A 186 5.73 2.45 6.82
N ASN A 187 4.69 3.28 6.63
CA ASN A 187 4.65 4.42 5.68
C ASN A 187 5.15 4.07 4.26
N LYS A 188 4.51 3.09 3.61
CA LYS A 188 4.91 2.51 2.30
C LYS A 188 3.94 2.90 1.16
N PRO A 189 4.02 4.12 0.59
CA PRO A 189 3.11 4.55 -0.48
C PRO A 189 3.26 3.74 -1.79
N ASP A 190 4.44 3.18 -2.09
CA ASP A 190 4.65 2.37 -3.31
C ASP A 190 3.93 1.01 -3.25
N VAL A 191 3.91 0.41 -2.06
CA VAL A 191 3.09 -0.77 -1.75
C VAL A 191 1.62 -0.45 -1.96
N LEU A 192 1.15 0.69 -1.42
CA LEU A 192 -0.24 1.12 -1.60
C LEU A 192 -0.60 1.33 -3.06
N LYS A 193 0.25 2.02 -3.83
CA LYS A 193 0.06 2.16 -5.28
C LYS A 193 -0.08 0.79 -5.95
N THR A 194 0.84 -0.13 -5.66
CA THR A 194 0.86 -1.48 -6.22
C THR A 194 -0.43 -2.25 -5.92
N ILE A 195 -0.92 -2.24 -4.67
CA ILE A 195 -2.15 -2.96 -4.33
C ILE A 195 -3.41 -2.26 -4.85
N MET A 196 -3.44 -0.94 -5.00
CA MET A 196 -4.62 -0.24 -5.57
C MET A 196 -4.76 -0.43 -7.09
N GLU A 197 -3.65 -0.69 -7.78
CA GLU A 197 -3.61 -1.05 -9.22
C GLU A 197 -3.99 -2.53 -9.47
N HIS A 198 -4.09 -3.35 -8.42
CA HIS A 198 -4.41 -4.78 -8.54
C HIS A 198 -5.91 -5.03 -8.75
N ARG A 199 -6.26 -5.88 -9.73
CA ARG A 199 -7.64 -6.20 -10.15
C ARG A 199 -8.57 -6.63 -9.01
N ASP A 200 -8.07 -7.47 -8.09
CA ASP A 200 -8.86 -8.06 -7.00
C ASP A 200 -8.96 -7.15 -5.76
N CYS A 201 -8.36 -5.95 -5.80
CA CYS A 201 -8.27 -5.07 -4.63
C CYS A 201 -9.64 -4.44 -4.29
N PRO A 202 -10.24 -4.70 -3.10
CA PRO A 202 -11.60 -4.29 -2.77
C PRO A 202 -11.88 -2.80 -3.00
N LYS A 203 -13.13 -2.47 -3.40
CA LYS A 203 -13.52 -1.08 -3.65
C LYS A 203 -13.39 -0.23 -2.39
N ASP A 204 -13.89 -0.72 -1.27
CA ASP A 204 -13.87 -0.04 0.04
C ASP A 204 -12.70 -0.52 0.93
N VAL A 205 -11.54 -0.81 0.33
CA VAL A 205 -10.37 -1.36 1.04
C VAL A 205 -9.86 -0.47 2.17
N PHE A 206 -10.10 0.85 2.11
CA PHE A 206 -9.71 1.80 3.16
C PHE A 206 -10.63 1.81 4.39
N ARG A 207 -11.76 1.10 4.35
CA ARG A 207 -12.67 0.90 5.48
C ARG A 207 -12.40 -0.47 6.11
N PHE A 208 -12.11 -0.47 7.41
CA PHE A 208 -11.78 -1.67 8.17
C PHE A 208 -13.02 -2.21 8.90
N THR A 209 -13.80 -1.32 9.51
CA THR A 209 -15.13 -1.58 10.07
C THR A 209 -16.05 -0.39 9.73
N GLU A 210 -17.32 -0.44 10.15
CA GLU A 210 -18.24 0.70 9.96
C GLU A 210 -17.72 2.00 10.60
N THR A 211 -17.00 1.91 11.72
CA THR A 211 -16.42 3.02 12.49
C THR A 211 -14.94 3.28 12.19
N HIS A 212 -14.19 2.27 11.76
CA HIS A 212 -12.72 2.32 11.71
C HIS A 212 -12.17 2.29 10.28
N THR A 213 -11.21 3.17 9.98
CA THR A 213 -10.68 3.39 8.62
C THR A 213 -9.17 3.61 8.62
N ALA A 214 -8.54 3.37 7.47
CA ALA A 214 -7.12 3.56 7.22
C ALA A 214 -6.58 4.97 7.59
N LEU A 215 -7.43 6.01 7.53
CA LEU A 215 -7.02 7.36 7.96
C LEU A 215 -6.90 7.48 9.48
N HIS A 216 -7.71 6.78 10.27
CA HIS A 216 -7.61 6.82 11.73
C HIS A 216 -6.25 6.28 12.19
N ASP A 217 -5.74 5.21 11.57
CA ASP A 217 -4.41 4.66 11.86
C ASP A 217 -3.28 5.54 11.31
N ALA A 218 -3.40 5.99 10.06
CA ALA A 218 -2.37 6.81 9.41
C ALA A 218 -2.18 8.19 10.09
N VAL A 219 -3.21 8.69 10.78
CA VAL A 219 -3.14 9.88 11.64
C VAL A 219 -2.54 9.56 13.02
N LYS A 220 -2.94 8.45 13.65
CA LYS A 220 -2.41 8.00 14.97
C LYS A 220 -0.91 7.66 14.91
N LYS A 221 -0.42 7.13 13.79
CA LYS A 221 1.00 6.92 13.48
C LYS A 221 1.37 7.71 12.21
N PRO A 222 1.64 9.03 12.33
CA PRO A 222 1.79 9.96 11.21
C PRO A 222 2.65 9.42 10.05
N SER A 223 1.97 9.08 8.96
CA SER A 223 2.57 8.48 7.77
C SER A 223 2.28 9.35 6.54
N PRO A 224 3.01 10.47 6.32
CA PRO A 224 2.57 11.53 5.41
C PRO A 224 2.41 11.10 3.95
N GLY A 225 3.24 10.17 3.48
CA GLY A 225 3.13 9.60 2.14
C GLY A 225 1.84 8.78 1.97
N VAL A 226 1.51 7.98 2.99
CA VAL A 226 0.29 7.18 3.05
C VAL A 226 -0.96 8.05 3.20
N ILE A 227 -0.97 9.03 4.12
CA ILE A 227 -2.10 9.97 4.27
C ILE A 227 -2.36 10.67 2.94
N LYS A 228 -1.32 11.25 2.33
CA LYS A 228 -1.42 11.94 1.03
C LYS A 228 -1.97 11.01 -0.07
N PHE A 229 -1.54 9.75 -0.10
CA PHE A 229 -2.04 8.76 -1.04
C PHE A 229 -3.53 8.44 -0.83
N ILE A 230 -3.96 8.20 0.42
CA ILE A 230 -5.35 7.90 0.76
C ILE A 230 -6.25 9.10 0.43
N VAL A 231 -5.90 10.31 0.86
CA VAL A 231 -6.75 11.51 0.66
C VAL A 231 -6.84 11.98 -0.80
N GLN A 232 -5.98 11.48 -1.68
CA GLN A 232 -6.00 11.70 -3.13
C GLN A 232 -6.63 10.52 -3.91
N SER A 233 -7.06 9.47 -3.22
CA SER A 233 -7.62 8.27 -3.83
C SER A 233 -9.04 8.49 -4.39
N LYS A 234 -9.36 7.70 -5.41
CA LYS A 234 -10.69 7.61 -6.04
C LYS A 234 -11.59 6.54 -5.41
N LYS A 235 -11.10 5.86 -4.36
CA LYS A 235 -11.82 4.88 -3.54
C LYS A 235 -12.38 5.48 -2.23
N ILE A 236 -12.30 6.80 -2.06
CA ILE A 236 -12.91 7.54 -0.94
C ILE A 236 -13.62 8.80 -1.47
N ASP A 237 -14.45 9.40 -0.63
CA ASP A 237 -15.20 10.63 -0.89
C ASP A 237 -15.30 11.53 0.36
N THR A 238 -16.22 12.51 0.33
CA THR A 238 -16.49 13.43 1.45
C THR A 238 -17.09 12.72 2.67
N ASP A 239 -17.88 11.67 2.49
CA ASP A 239 -18.57 10.98 3.60
C ASP A 239 -17.66 9.95 4.27
N PHE A 240 -16.69 9.38 3.53
CA PHE A 240 -15.56 8.65 4.13
C PHE A 240 -14.79 9.49 5.16
N LEU A 241 -14.65 10.80 4.95
CA LEU A 241 -14.02 11.71 5.93
C LEU A 241 -14.92 12.04 7.14
N ARG A 242 -16.21 11.68 7.11
CA ARG A 242 -17.15 11.82 8.24
C ARG A 242 -17.25 10.57 9.11
N ILE A 243 -16.69 9.44 8.67
CA ILE A 243 -16.67 8.20 9.47
C ILE A 243 -15.96 8.48 10.80
N LYS A 244 -16.57 8.01 11.89
CA LYS A 244 -16.13 8.24 13.26
C LYS A 244 -15.73 6.93 13.91
N ASP A 245 -14.57 6.93 14.57
CA ASP A 245 -14.13 5.81 15.40
C ASP A 245 -15.05 5.61 16.61
N ASP A 246 -14.80 4.53 17.38
CA ASP A 246 -15.65 4.12 18.52
C ASP A 246 -15.63 5.15 19.68
N LYS A 247 -14.86 6.24 19.57
CA LYS A 247 -14.86 7.40 20.49
C LYS A 247 -15.64 8.59 19.92
N GLY A 248 -16.33 8.42 18.80
CA GLY A 248 -17.10 9.45 18.10
C GLY A 248 -16.25 10.43 17.29
N LYS A 249 -14.99 10.11 16.99
CA LYS A 249 -14.02 11.05 16.40
C LYS A 249 -13.71 10.72 14.95
N THR A 250 -13.73 11.72 14.07
CA THR A 250 -13.23 11.56 12.70
C THR A 250 -11.69 11.57 12.67
N ALA A 251 -11.09 11.13 11.58
CA ALA A 251 -9.63 11.24 11.39
C ALA A 251 -9.13 12.71 11.44
N LEU A 252 -9.97 13.68 11.07
CA LEU A 252 -9.69 15.12 11.23
C LEU A 252 -9.68 15.54 12.70
N ASP A 253 -10.57 14.99 13.52
CA ASP A 253 -10.61 15.26 14.96
C ASP A 253 -9.37 14.70 15.67
N VAL A 254 -8.98 13.47 15.34
CA VAL A 254 -7.75 12.86 15.86
C VAL A 254 -6.51 13.67 15.45
N ALA A 255 -6.49 14.26 14.25
CA ALA A 255 -5.37 15.11 13.81
C ALA A 255 -5.31 16.46 14.56
N ILE A 256 -6.47 17.05 14.90
CA ILE A 256 -6.57 18.26 15.74
C ILE A 256 -6.10 17.94 17.17
N GLU A 257 -6.60 16.85 17.77
CA GLU A 257 -6.24 16.46 19.14
C GLU A 257 -4.77 16.03 19.30
N ALA A 258 -4.17 15.44 18.26
CA ALA A 258 -2.77 15.04 18.26
C ALA A 258 -1.78 16.19 18.02
N GLY A 259 -2.24 17.44 17.88
CA GLY A 259 -1.39 18.61 17.65
C GLY A 259 -0.69 18.62 16.28
N ASN A 260 -1.04 17.72 15.36
CA ASN A 260 -0.21 17.46 14.18
C ASN A 260 -0.64 18.32 12.98
N VAL A 261 -0.16 19.56 12.96
CA VAL A 261 -0.40 20.56 11.90
C VAL A 261 -0.14 20.01 10.49
N ALA A 262 0.93 19.24 10.28
CA ALA A 262 1.30 18.72 8.96
C ALA A 262 0.32 17.65 8.45
N VAL A 263 -0.13 16.75 9.33
CA VAL A 263 -1.18 15.77 9.04
C VAL A 263 -2.52 16.47 8.81
N LEU A 264 -2.91 17.37 9.72
CA LEU A 264 -4.15 18.14 9.63
C LEU A 264 -4.22 18.95 8.32
N LYS A 265 -3.12 19.61 7.93
CA LYS A 265 -3.01 20.30 6.64
C LYS A 265 -3.22 19.34 5.47
N THR A 266 -2.61 18.16 5.51
CA THR A 266 -2.76 17.17 4.43
C THR A 266 -4.20 16.66 4.30
N LEU A 267 -4.93 16.51 5.42
CA LEU A 267 -6.36 16.17 5.41
C LEU A 267 -7.24 17.32 4.89
N LEU A 268 -7.00 18.56 5.35
CA LEU A 268 -7.74 19.76 4.92
C LEU A 268 -7.43 20.17 3.47
N GLU A 269 -6.29 19.75 2.91
CA GLU A 269 -5.92 19.90 1.49
C GLU A 269 -6.42 18.74 0.61
N SER A 270 -7.22 17.81 1.16
CA SER A 270 -7.94 16.80 0.37
C SER A 270 -9.02 17.43 -0.52
N PRO A 271 -9.18 16.99 -1.79
CA PRO A 271 -10.32 17.39 -2.63
C PRO A 271 -11.68 16.95 -2.07
N HIS A 272 -11.69 16.04 -1.08
CA HIS A 272 -12.89 15.53 -0.43
C HIS A 272 -13.29 16.32 0.82
N CYS A 273 -12.38 17.11 1.40
CA CYS A 273 -12.63 17.94 2.59
C CYS A 273 -13.27 19.27 2.19
N THR A 274 -14.61 19.34 2.25
CA THR A 274 -15.36 20.55 1.91
C THR A 274 -15.49 21.50 3.10
N VAL A 275 -15.74 22.79 2.81
CA VAL A 275 -16.10 23.80 3.83
C VAL A 275 -17.30 23.35 4.66
N ASP A 276 -18.26 22.66 4.06
CA ASP A 276 -19.46 22.16 4.73
C ASP A 276 -19.18 20.96 5.64
N LEU A 277 -18.14 20.15 5.34
CA LEU A 277 -17.62 19.16 6.29
C LEU A 277 -16.95 19.86 7.47
N ILE A 278 -16.09 20.86 7.23
CA ILE A 278 -15.40 21.63 8.27
C ILE A 278 -16.41 22.28 9.24
N LYS A 279 -17.51 22.83 8.70
CA LYS A 279 -18.61 23.42 9.47
C LYS A 279 -19.46 22.36 10.20
N ALA A 280 -19.92 21.32 9.51
CA ALA A 280 -20.80 20.29 10.07
C ALA A 280 -20.11 19.49 11.19
N GLU A 281 -18.84 19.12 11.02
CA GLU A 281 -18.05 18.46 12.06
C GLU A 281 -17.51 19.44 13.12
N ARG A 282 -17.87 20.73 13.01
CA ARG A 282 -17.54 21.82 13.95
C ARG A 282 -16.02 21.93 14.21
N LEU A 283 -15.20 21.68 13.20
CA LEU A 283 -13.75 21.56 13.35
C LEU A 283 -13.10 22.83 13.91
N ARG A 284 -13.59 24.02 13.55
CA ARG A 284 -13.14 25.30 14.14
C ARG A 284 -13.36 25.35 15.65
N GLY A 285 -14.51 24.85 16.12
CA GLY A 285 -14.83 24.76 17.55
C GLY A 285 -13.98 23.74 18.30
N LYS A 286 -13.52 22.68 17.62
CA LYS A 286 -12.57 21.69 18.15
C LYS A 286 -11.15 22.26 18.19
N ALA A 287 -10.70 22.89 17.10
CA ALA A 287 -9.43 23.61 17.00
C ALA A 287 -9.27 24.67 18.10
N ASN A 288 -10.30 25.51 18.32
CA ASN A 288 -10.29 26.53 19.38
C ASN A 288 -10.02 25.96 20.78
N LYS A 289 -10.43 24.71 21.08
CA LYS A 289 -10.18 24.03 22.37
C LYS A 289 -8.76 23.53 22.56
N THR A 290 -7.96 23.42 21.48
CA THR A 290 -6.54 23.07 21.59
C THR A 290 -5.70 24.25 22.08
N HIS A 291 -6.19 25.48 21.93
CA HIS A 291 -5.46 26.74 22.10
C HIS A 291 -4.22 26.91 21.20
N ASP A 292 -3.95 25.97 20.30
CA ASP A 292 -2.88 26.04 19.30
C ASP A 292 -3.28 27.01 18.17
N LYS A 293 -2.52 28.11 18.06
CA LYS A 293 -2.77 29.14 17.05
C LYS A 293 -2.56 28.64 15.63
N GLU A 294 -1.59 27.76 15.38
CA GLU A 294 -1.32 27.27 14.03
C GLU A 294 -2.46 26.33 13.58
N ILE A 295 -2.96 25.47 14.47
CA ILE A 295 -4.16 24.64 14.20
C ILE A 295 -5.41 25.52 13.99
N ILE A 296 -5.63 26.54 14.83
CA ILE A 296 -6.77 27.45 14.72
C ILE A 296 -6.73 28.23 13.39
N ASP A 297 -5.61 28.89 13.06
CA ASP A 297 -5.50 29.64 11.81
C ASP A 297 -5.45 28.71 10.58
N LEU A 298 -4.92 27.48 10.69
CA LEU A 298 -5.00 26.47 9.63
C LEU A 298 -6.46 26.06 9.36
N VAL A 299 -7.24 25.72 10.39
CA VAL A 299 -8.65 25.34 10.21
C VAL A 299 -9.47 26.53 9.71
N LYS A 300 -9.33 27.71 10.31
CA LYS A 300 -9.96 28.97 9.87
C LYS A 300 -9.62 29.31 8.42
N LYS A 301 -8.37 29.11 7.99
CA LYS A 301 -7.93 29.29 6.60
C LYS A 301 -8.62 28.33 5.63
N HIS A 302 -8.99 27.12 6.05
CA HIS A 302 -9.72 26.14 5.21
C HIS A 302 -11.24 26.27 5.33
N GLU A 303 -11.77 26.68 6.48
CA GLU A 303 -13.16 27.13 6.65
C GLU A 303 -13.47 28.33 5.74
N GLY A 304 -12.49 29.22 5.57
CA GLY A 304 -12.46 30.30 4.59
C GLY A 304 -11.75 29.95 3.26
N ARG A 305 -11.45 28.68 2.95
CA ARG A 305 -11.06 28.31 1.58
C ARG A 305 -12.32 28.25 0.74
N ASP A 306 -12.61 29.37 0.09
CA ASP A 306 -13.30 29.39 -1.19
C ASP A 306 -12.47 28.62 -2.24
N SER A 307 -12.46 27.28 -2.18
CA SER A 307 -11.62 26.41 -3.02
C SER A 307 -11.88 26.57 -4.53
N TYR A 308 -13.00 27.18 -4.91
CA TYR A 308 -13.31 27.55 -6.29
C TYR A 308 -12.85 28.98 -6.66
N LYS A 309 -12.98 29.98 -5.79
CA LYS A 309 -12.66 31.39 -6.13
C LYS A 309 -11.21 31.58 -6.56
N LYS A 310 -10.26 30.88 -5.91
CA LYS A 310 -8.83 30.98 -6.23
C LYS A 310 -8.41 30.41 -7.59
N ILE A 311 -9.29 29.71 -8.30
CA ILE A 311 -8.99 29.19 -9.64
C ILE A 311 -9.37 30.24 -10.72
N TYR A 312 -10.26 31.20 -10.41
CA TYR A 312 -10.91 32.06 -11.43
C TYR A 312 -10.79 33.57 -11.21
N GLN A 313 -10.38 34.04 -10.02
CA GLN A 313 -10.25 35.48 -9.70
C GLN A 313 -8.96 36.15 -10.25
N SER A 314 -8.49 35.76 -11.44
CA SER A 314 -7.27 36.29 -12.06
C SER A 314 -7.49 37.38 -13.13
N VAL A 315 -8.74 37.74 -13.44
CA VAL A 315 -9.10 38.74 -14.47
C VAL A 315 -10.18 39.71 -13.93
N LYS A 316 -10.24 40.92 -14.49
CA LYS A 316 -11.14 42.02 -14.08
C LYS A 316 -12.62 41.74 -14.37
N SER A 317 -13.50 42.51 -13.72
CA SER A 317 -14.96 42.38 -13.78
C SER A 317 -15.60 42.75 -15.14
N GLY A 318 -16.54 41.91 -15.58
CA GLY A 318 -17.47 42.11 -16.69
C GLY A 318 -18.47 40.94 -16.73
N GLU A 319 -19.54 41.01 -17.53
CA GLU A 319 -20.53 39.91 -17.61
C GLU A 319 -20.02 38.73 -18.44
N ASP A 320 -19.41 38.98 -19.60
CA ASP A 320 -18.69 37.96 -20.39
C ASP A 320 -17.69 37.15 -19.54
N VAL A 321 -17.06 37.83 -18.58
CA VAL A 321 -16.07 37.22 -17.68
C VAL A 321 -16.72 36.22 -16.72
N ARG A 322 -17.95 36.45 -16.24
CA ARG A 322 -18.68 35.48 -15.39
C ARG A 322 -18.94 34.18 -16.15
N LEU A 323 -19.40 34.28 -17.39
CA LEU A 323 -19.64 33.11 -18.25
C LEU A 323 -18.34 32.35 -18.50
N LEU A 324 -17.23 33.04 -18.81
CA LEU A 324 -15.93 32.40 -18.99
C LEU A 324 -15.44 31.69 -17.72
N GLN A 325 -15.61 32.29 -16.54
CA GLN A 325 -15.27 31.67 -15.25
C GLN A 325 -16.14 30.43 -14.94
N ALA A 326 -17.45 30.48 -15.25
CA ALA A 326 -18.35 29.35 -15.12
C ALA A 326 -18.04 28.24 -16.15
N ALA A 327 -17.63 28.62 -17.37
CA ALA A 327 -17.14 27.68 -18.39
C ALA A 327 -15.87 26.99 -17.93
N ASP A 328 -14.91 27.69 -17.32
CA ASP A 328 -13.68 27.07 -16.81
C ASP A 328 -13.91 26.15 -15.59
N LEU A 329 -14.94 26.39 -14.78
CA LEU A 329 -15.41 25.44 -13.74
C LEU A 329 -15.87 24.12 -14.36
N LEU A 330 -16.52 24.19 -15.51
CA LEU A 330 -16.93 23.01 -16.30
C LEU A 330 -15.72 22.39 -17.03
N ARG A 331 -14.76 23.20 -17.51
CA ARG A 331 -13.52 22.70 -18.11
C ARG A 331 -12.62 21.97 -17.10
N ASP A 332 -12.57 22.31 -15.81
CA ASP A 332 -11.92 21.42 -14.79
C ASP A 332 -12.63 20.07 -14.65
N TYR A 333 -13.95 20.05 -14.83
CA TYR A 333 -14.71 18.80 -14.83
C TYR A 333 -14.46 17.93 -16.08
N SER A 334 -14.07 18.51 -17.22
CA SER A 334 -13.86 17.76 -18.48
C SER A 334 -12.41 17.69 -19.00
N THR A 335 -11.45 18.41 -18.42
CA THR A 335 -10.17 18.75 -19.09
C THR A 335 -9.32 17.55 -19.55
N PRO A 336 -8.90 17.52 -20.84
CA PRO A 336 -8.03 16.46 -21.37
C PRO A 336 -6.66 16.28 -20.70
N TRP A 337 -6.10 17.30 -20.03
CA TRP A 337 -4.75 17.24 -19.46
C TRP A 337 -4.56 16.23 -18.29
N ARG A 338 -5.60 15.47 -17.92
CA ARG A 338 -5.49 14.29 -17.05
C ARG A 338 -5.37 12.95 -17.80
N TYR A 339 -5.54 12.89 -19.13
CA TYR A 339 -5.50 11.63 -19.90
C TYR A 339 -4.16 10.88 -19.78
N ALA A 340 -3.04 11.59 -19.62
CA ALA A 340 -1.71 10.98 -19.47
C ALA A 340 -1.51 10.20 -18.16
N ARG A 341 -2.44 10.26 -17.18
CA ARG A 341 -2.36 9.50 -15.93
C ARG A 341 -3.72 8.90 -15.51
N PHE A 342 -3.95 7.70 -16.05
CA PHE A 342 -4.95 6.69 -15.67
C PHE A 342 -6.41 7.00 -16.02
N HIS A 343 -7.06 6.02 -16.64
CA HIS A 343 -8.45 6.10 -17.12
C HIS A 343 -9.46 6.36 -15.98
N TRP A 344 -10.53 7.09 -16.29
CA TRP A 344 -11.61 7.42 -15.35
C TRP A 344 -12.93 7.49 -16.11
N ASN A 345 -13.85 6.56 -15.86
CA ASN A 345 -15.19 6.61 -16.45
C ASN A 345 -16.04 7.65 -15.70
N ARG A 346 -16.04 8.90 -16.18
CA ARG A 346 -16.88 9.99 -15.66
C ARG A 346 -18.19 10.04 -16.45
N HIS A 347 -19.27 9.56 -15.85
CA HIS A 347 -20.62 9.77 -16.37
C HIS A 347 -20.88 11.28 -16.53
N HIS A 348 -21.54 11.67 -17.62
CA HIS A 348 -21.85 13.07 -18.00
C HIS A 348 -20.67 13.97 -18.40
N THR A 349 -19.47 13.44 -18.64
CA THR A 349 -18.40 14.26 -19.25
C THR A 349 -18.74 14.68 -20.69
N GLU A 350 -19.47 13.88 -21.47
CA GLU A 350 -19.88 14.32 -22.82
C GLU A 350 -20.99 15.37 -22.79
N ASP A 351 -21.94 15.28 -21.84
CA ASP A 351 -22.93 16.34 -21.61
C ASP A 351 -22.24 17.68 -21.27
N VAL A 352 -21.25 17.65 -20.38
CA VAL A 352 -20.49 18.84 -20.00
C VAL A 352 -19.57 19.34 -21.11
N ASN A 353 -18.94 18.45 -21.90
CA ASN A 353 -18.23 18.83 -23.13
C ASN A 353 -19.16 19.54 -24.12
N GLN A 354 -20.40 19.08 -24.25
CA GLN A 354 -21.38 19.66 -25.15
C GLN A 354 -21.82 21.06 -24.68
N ILE A 355 -22.02 21.25 -23.37
CA ILE A 355 -22.28 22.59 -22.80
C ILE A 355 -21.07 23.52 -23.00
N ILE A 356 -19.84 23.02 -22.86
CA ILE A 356 -18.63 23.83 -23.13
C ILE A 356 -18.55 24.22 -24.62
N LYS A 357 -18.84 23.31 -25.56
CA LYS A 357 -18.92 23.63 -27.00
C LYS A 357 -20.01 24.69 -27.29
N GLU A 358 -21.13 24.64 -26.59
CA GLU A 358 -22.23 25.61 -26.70
C GLU A 358 -21.84 27.01 -26.16
N ILE A 359 -20.91 27.09 -25.21
CA ILE A 359 -20.30 28.38 -24.80
C ILE A 359 -19.23 28.81 -25.81
N ASP A 360 -18.31 27.90 -26.18
CA ASP A 360 -17.17 28.17 -27.07
C ASP A 360 -17.61 28.66 -28.47
N ASN A 361 -18.81 28.29 -28.93
CA ASN A 361 -19.38 28.72 -30.21
C ASN A 361 -20.42 29.87 -30.09
N GLY A 362 -20.66 30.40 -28.89
CA GLY A 362 -21.61 31.49 -28.64
C GLY A 362 -23.09 31.12 -28.67
N THR A 363 -23.46 29.83 -28.62
CA THR A 363 -24.87 29.39 -28.46
C THR A 363 -25.40 29.72 -27.05
N ILE A 364 -24.50 29.70 -26.07
CA ILE A 364 -24.70 30.22 -24.71
C ILE A 364 -23.82 31.46 -24.59
N SER A 365 -24.45 32.64 -24.65
CA SER A 365 -23.80 33.96 -24.64
C SER A 365 -23.69 34.60 -23.25
N ASP A 366 -24.49 34.14 -22.30
CA ASP A 366 -24.65 34.73 -20.97
C ASP A 366 -24.72 33.66 -19.87
N ILE A 367 -24.72 34.11 -18.61
CA ILE A 367 -24.71 33.22 -17.45
C ILE A 367 -26.07 32.53 -17.21
N ASP A 368 -27.17 33.17 -17.60
CA ASP A 368 -28.51 32.66 -17.33
C ASP A 368 -28.86 31.53 -18.29
N GLY A 369 -28.52 31.66 -19.58
CA GLY A 369 -28.56 30.57 -20.56
C GLY A 369 -27.70 29.37 -20.14
N LEU A 370 -26.55 29.61 -19.50
CA LEU A 370 -25.74 28.53 -18.92
C LEU A 370 -26.45 27.87 -17.73
N VAL A 371 -26.98 28.65 -16.79
CA VAL A 371 -27.74 28.13 -15.64
C VAL A 371 -28.93 27.30 -16.10
N ASP A 372 -29.67 27.77 -17.10
CA ASP A 372 -30.84 27.11 -17.64
C ASP A 372 -30.47 25.78 -18.34
N ARG A 373 -29.30 25.73 -18.99
CA ARG A 373 -28.74 24.52 -19.57
C ARG A 373 -28.25 23.53 -18.51
N LEU A 374 -27.64 24.02 -17.42
CA LEU A 374 -27.19 23.20 -16.29
C LEU A 374 -28.34 22.68 -15.44
N ASN A 375 -29.45 23.42 -15.29
CA ASN A 375 -30.70 22.94 -14.66
C ASN A 375 -31.21 21.68 -15.38
N LYS A 376 -31.39 21.79 -16.72
CA LYS A 376 -31.85 20.71 -17.60
C LYS A 376 -30.91 19.49 -17.67
N LEU A 377 -29.69 19.61 -17.14
CA LEU A 377 -28.75 18.51 -16.91
C LEU A 377 -28.85 17.99 -15.46
N GLN A 378 -28.92 18.88 -14.46
CA GLN A 378 -29.04 18.55 -13.04
C GLN A 378 -30.26 17.65 -12.78
N ASP A 379 -31.42 17.96 -13.37
CA ASP A 379 -32.66 17.17 -13.27
C ASP A 379 -32.50 15.71 -13.74
N LYS A 380 -31.48 15.43 -14.56
CA LYS A 380 -31.19 14.12 -15.16
C LYS A 380 -30.04 13.37 -14.49
N LEU A 381 -29.37 13.98 -13.50
CA LEU A 381 -28.25 13.34 -12.80
C LEU A 381 -28.77 12.23 -11.87
N PRO A 382 -28.27 10.98 -11.97
CA PRO A 382 -28.65 9.90 -11.05
C PRO A 382 -28.07 10.08 -9.64
N ASN A 383 -27.23 11.09 -9.41
CA ASN A 383 -26.71 11.46 -8.10
C ASN A 383 -26.66 12.98 -7.93
N GLN A 384 -27.61 13.50 -7.16
CA GLN A 384 -27.76 14.94 -6.89
C GLN A 384 -26.70 15.52 -5.92
N THR A 385 -25.93 14.69 -5.20
CA THR A 385 -24.79 15.14 -4.37
C THR A 385 -23.42 14.92 -5.06
N GLY A 386 -23.44 14.45 -6.31
CA GLY A 386 -22.26 14.16 -7.11
C GLY A 386 -21.37 15.37 -7.39
N SER A 387 -20.12 15.12 -7.79
CA SER A 387 -19.11 16.17 -8.05
C SER A 387 -19.49 17.13 -9.19
N LEU A 388 -20.41 16.72 -10.08
CA LEU A 388 -20.99 17.61 -11.10
C LEU A 388 -22.10 18.50 -10.50
N SER A 389 -23.08 17.92 -9.82
CA SER A 389 -24.18 18.66 -9.19
C SER A 389 -23.66 19.76 -8.25
N ARG A 390 -22.66 19.46 -7.41
CA ARG A 390 -22.02 20.47 -6.54
C ARG A 390 -21.31 21.62 -7.30
N ARG A 391 -20.83 21.40 -8.53
CA ARG A 391 -20.33 22.48 -9.39
C ARG A 391 -21.49 23.29 -9.98
N ILE A 392 -22.58 22.64 -10.38
CA ILE A 392 -23.79 23.29 -10.88
C ILE A 392 -24.41 24.21 -9.82
N GLU A 393 -24.56 23.72 -8.58
CA GLU A 393 -25.04 24.51 -7.44
C GLU A 393 -24.13 25.71 -7.13
N PHE A 394 -22.81 25.51 -7.16
CA PHE A 394 -21.85 26.61 -6.99
C PHE A 394 -21.97 27.68 -8.09
N ILE A 395 -22.09 27.25 -9.36
CA ILE A 395 -22.25 28.18 -10.50
C ILE A 395 -23.55 28.98 -10.37
N LYS A 396 -24.68 28.30 -10.09
CA LYS A 396 -25.99 28.91 -9.86
C LYS A 396 -25.95 29.95 -8.73
N LYS A 397 -25.29 29.61 -7.62
CA LYS A 397 -25.25 30.48 -6.44
C LYS A 397 -24.36 31.72 -6.62
N GLU A 398 -23.16 31.58 -7.19
CA GLU A 398 -22.15 32.65 -7.14
C GLU A 398 -22.16 33.56 -8.38
N PHE A 399 -22.75 33.14 -9.51
CA PHE A 399 -22.77 33.95 -10.75
C PHE A 399 -24.16 34.43 -11.18
N ALA A 400 -25.24 33.72 -10.81
CA ALA A 400 -26.63 34.05 -11.20
C ALA A 400 -27.46 34.73 -10.09
N HIS A 401 -26.79 35.31 -9.09
CA HIS A 401 -27.44 36.12 -8.05
C HIS A 401 -26.78 37.50 -7.95
N SER A 402 -27.28 38.46 -8.74
CA SER A 402 -26.89 39.87 -8.62
C SER A 402 -27.98 40.87 -9.01
N GLU A 403 -29.21 40.72 -8.52
CA GLU A 403 -30.32 41.69 -8.73
C GLU A 403 -31.23 41.94 -7.49
N ILE A 404 -31.11 41.17 -6.37
CA ILE A 404 -32.11 41.25 -5.26
C ILE A 404 -31.69 42.19 -4.11
N GLU A 405 -30.42 42.21 -3.68
CA GLU A 405 -29.97 42.97 -2.49
C GLU A 405 -29.68 44.48 -2.76
N LYS A 406 -30.32 45.09 -3.76
CA LYS A 406 -30.24 46.54 -4.04
C LYS A 406 -31.58 47.26 -4.14
N GLY A 407 -32.71 46.58 -3.96
CA GLY A 407 -34.05 47.18 -4.05
C GLY A 407 -34.63 47.74 -2.75
N ASN A 408 -34.15 47.33 -1.58
CA ASN A 408 -34.83 47.50 -0.29
C ASN A 408 -34.21 48.56 0.66
N ASP A 409 -33.42 49.51 0.15
CA ASP A 409 -32.93 50.64 0.95
C ASP A 409 -33.21 51.98 0.26
N LEU A 410 -34.50 52.22 -0.02
CA LEU A 410 -35.10 53.52 -0.34
C LEU A 410 -36.63 53.43 -0.20
N THR A 411 -37.25 54.38 0.51
CA THR A 411 -38.71 54.53 0.78
C THR A 411 -39.39 53.31 1.43
N LEU A 412 -39.60 53.29 2.75
CA LEU A 412 -40.47 54.24 3.47
C LEU A 412 -40.08 54.42 4.95
#